data_AF-A0A822ZE26-F1
#
_entry.id   AF-A0A822ZE26-F1
#
_cell.length_a   1.000
_cell.length_b   1.000
_cell.length_c   1.000
_cell.angle_alpha   90.00
_cell.angle_beta   90.00
_cell.angle_gamma   90.00
#
_symmetry.space_group_name_H-M   'P 1'
#
loop_
_entity.id
_entity.type
_entity.pdbx_description
1 polymer ?
#
loop_
_entity_poly.entity_id
_entity_poly.type
_entity_poly.pdbx_seq_one_letter_code
_entity_poly.pdbx_strand_id
1 'polypeptide(L)'
;METSQILLPRLENCSLGNCKSGSTSFWQPPSAGTLKINVDDGFISPNKASFGFLERDSEGVCWMIEGGPTNASSALVAEAKALYEAILFVNP
;
A
#
# COMPACT_ATOMS: atom_id res chain seq x y z
N MET A 1 -25.53 -14.94 2.97
CA MET A 1 -24.22 -14.45 3.44
C MET A 1 -23.60 -13.77 2.23
N GLU A 2 -23.89 -12.48 2.06
CA GLU A 2 -23.56 -11.73 0.83
C GLU A 2 -22.07 -11.45 0.75
N THR A 3 -21.48 -11.83 -0.38
CA THR A 3 -20.14 -11.43 -0.79
C THR A 3 -20.18 -9.98 -1.25
N SER A 4 -19.64 -9.07 -0.43
CA SER A 4 -19.42 -7.68 -0.82
C SER A 4 -18.42 -7.64 -1.97
N GLN A 5 -18.94 -7.49 -3.19
CA GLN A 5 -18.13 -7.24 -4.37
C GLN A 5 -17.42 -5.90 -4.20
N ILE A 6 -16.09 -5.93 -4.14
CA ILE A 6 -15.25 -4.73 -4.22
C ILE A 6 -15.55 -4.08 -5.57
N LEU A 7 -16.15 -2.90 -5.51
CA LEU A 7 -16.55 -2.09 -6.66
C LEU A 7 -15.27 -1.64 -7.39
N LEU A 8 -14.87 -2.34 -8.45
CA LEU A 8 -13.94 -1.79 -9.42
C LEU A 8 -14.67 -0.67 -10.19
N PRO A 9 -14.07 0.53 -10.35
CA PRO A 9 -14.73 1.61 -11.06
C PRO A 9 -15.01 1.21 -12.51
N ARG A 10 -16.30 1.23 -12.84
CA ARG A 10 -16.90 0.96 -14.15
C ARG A 10 -16.37 2.00 -15.16
N LEU A 11 -15.61 1.55 -16.16
CA LEU A 11 -15.18 2.37 -17.29
C LEU A 11 -16.37 2.61 -18.23
N GLU A 12 -17.04 3.74 -18.07
CA GLU A 12 -17.98 4.23 -19.07
C GLU A 12 -17.69 5.71 -19.37
N ASN A 13 -17.19 5.94 -20.60
CA ASN A 13 -17.16 7.21 -21.35
C ASN A 13 -16.15 8.29 -20.95
N CYS A 14 -15.00 8.28 -21.62
CA CYS A 14 -14.25 9.51 -21.93
C CYS A 14 -14.00 9.56 -23.44
N SER A 15 -14.91 10.21 -24.16
CA SER A 15 -14.73 10.59 -25.56
C SER A 15 -14.16 12.00 -25.68
N LEU A 16 -13.06 12.10 -26.46
CA LEU A 16 -12.53 13.28 -27.15
C LEU A 16 -12.10 14.49 -26.29
N GLY A 17 -10.84 14.47 -25.87
CA GLY A 17 -10.10 15.66 -25.44
C GLY A 17 -8.62 15.32 -25.32
N ASN A 18 -7.76 16.12 -25.94
CA ASN A 18 -6.31 15.95 -25.96
C ASN A 18 -5.70 16.12 -24.55
N CYS A 19 -5.87 15.12 -23.70
CA CYS A 19 -5.18 15.01 -22.43
C CYS A 19 -3.89 14.25 -22.70
N LYS A 20 -2.73 14.87 -22.43
CA LYS A 20 -1.47 14.12 -22.33
C LYS A 20 -1.69 13.05 -21.27
N SER A 21 -2.01 11.82 -21.67
CA SER A 21 -2.18 10.72 -20.74
C SER A 21 -0.80 10.44 -20.17
N GLY A 22 -0.50 10.97 -18.99
CA GLY A 22 0.47 10.32 -18.13
C GLY A 22 0.05 8.87 -18.07
N SER A 23 0.91 7.96 -18.51
CA SER A 23 0.58 6.54 -18.50
C SER A 23 0.30 6.15 -17.06
N THR A 24 -0.96 6.04 -16.68
CA THR A 24 -1.33 5.47 -15.40
C THR A 24 -1.03 3.98 -15.52
N SER A 25 0.08 3.54 -14.94
CA SER A 25 0.29 2.12 -14.73
C SER A 25 -0.68 1.69 -13.63
N PHE A 26 -1.68 0.90 -14.00
CA PHE A 26 -2.53 0.25 -13.01
C PHE A 26 -1.69 -0.80 -12.31
N TRP A 27 -1.71 -0.79 -10.97
CA TRP A 27 -1.06 -1.82 -10.16
C TRP A 27 -1.55 -3.20 -10.61
N GLN A 28 -0.62 -4.08 -10.94
CA GLN A 28 -0.91 -5.48 -11.23
C GLN A 28 -0.48 -6.31 -10.02
N PRO A 29 -1.26 -7.34 -9.65
CA PRO A 29 -0.83 -8.26 -8.61
C PRO A 29 0.46 -8.97 -9.03
N PRO A 30 1.38 -9.24 -8.07
CA PRO A 30 2.56 -10.04 -8.36
C PRO A 30 2.15 -11.48 -8.72
N SER A 31 3.05 -12.20 -9.39
CA SER A 31 2.83 -13.59 -9.77
C SER A 31 2.58 -14.49 -8.55
N ALA A 32 1.95 -15.65 -8.77
CA ALA A 32 1.88 -16.69 -7.74
C ALA A 32 3.28 -17.06 -7.25
N GLY A 33 3.42 -17.35 -5.95
CA GLY A 33 4.72 -17.62 -5.31
C GLY A 33 5.52 -16.38 -4.91
N THR A 34 4.95 -15.18 -5.07
CA THR A 34 5.53 -13.93 -4.55
C THR A 34 4.79 -13.47 -3.30
N LEU A 35 5.51 -12.87 -2.36
CA LEU A 35 4.91 -12.19 -1.21
C LEU A 35 4.66 -10.71 -1.53
N LYS A 36 3.55 -10.19 -1.00
CA LYS A 36 3.16 -8.80 -1.08
C LYS A 36 3.23 -8.19 0.30
N ILE A 37 3.90 -7.05 0.38
CA ILE A 37 3.93 -6.21 1.58
C ILE A 37 2.96 -5.04 1.38
N ASN A 38 1.99 -4.93 2.28
CA ASN A 38 1.09 -3.79 2.40
C ASN A 38 1.60 -2.93 3.57
N VAL A 39 1.86 -1.65 3.33
CA VAL A 39 2.32 -0.70 4.35
C VAL A 39 1.28 0.39 4.54
N ASP A 40 1.23 0.95 5.74
CA ASP A 40 0.44 2.12 6.09
C ASP A 40 1.13 2.89 7.22
N ASP A 41 0.84 4.18 7.33
CA ASP A 41 1.36 5.03 8.39
C ASP A 41 0.27 5.76 9.17
N GLY A 42 0.63 6.20 10.37
CA GLY A 42 -0.17 7.16 11.12
C GLY A 42 0.65 8.38 11.44
N PHE A 43 0.27 9.55 10.93
CA PHE A 43 0.90 10.82 11.27
C PHE A 43 -0.04 11.75 12.04
N ILE A 44 0.36 12.17 13.24
CA ILE A 44 -0.41 13.12 14.07
C ILE A 44 0.26 14.49 14.07
N SER A 45 1.56 14.52 14.35
CA SER A 45 2.37 15.74 14.44
C SER A 45 3.85 15.40 14.25
N PRO A 46 4.74 16.39 14.04
CA PRO A 46 6.18 16.12 14.01
C PRO A 46 6.64 15.31 15.23
N ASN A 47 7.46 14.28 14.99
CA ASN A 47 7.93 13.31 15.99
C ASN A 47 6.84 12.49 16.69
N LYS A 48 5.61 12.47 16.16
CA LYS A 48 4.53 11.61 16.62
C LYS A 48 3.87 10.93 15.43
N ALA A 49 4.44 9.80 15.06
CA ALA A 49 3.93 8.95 14.00
C ALA A 49 3.99 7.47 14.40
N SER A 50 3.39 6.63 13.58
CA SER A 50 3.44 5.17 13.67
C SER A 50 3.55 4.58 12.28
N PHE A 51 4.00 3.33 12.20
CA PHE A 51 3.96 2.54 10.99
C PHE A 51 3.26 1.21 11.27
N GLY A 52 2.71 0.62 10.22
CA GLY A 52 2.26 -0.76 10.21
C GLY A 52 2.52 -1.40 8.86
N PHE A 53 2.82 -2.68 8.86
CA PHE A 53 2.86 -3.46 7.64
C PHE A 53 2.31 -4.87 7.85
N LEU A 54 1.88 -5.46 6.75
CA LEU A 54 1.57 -6.90 6.69
C LEU A 54 2.18 -7.50 5.43
N GLU A 55 2.71 -8.70 5.59
CA GLU A 55 3.17 -9.55 4.49
C GLU A 55 2.13 -10.64 4.24
N ARG A 56 1.79 -10.84 2.97
CA ARG A 56 0.80 -11.83 2.55
C ARG A 56 1.13 -12.45 1.21
N ASP A 57 0.65 -13.66 0.97
CA ASP A 57 0.76 -14.31 -0.33
C ASP A 57 -0.39 -13.94 -1.28
N SER A 58 -0.38 -14.57 -2.46
CA SER A 58 -1.39 -14.40 -3.50
C SER A 58 -2.76 -14.97 -3.14
N GLU A 59 -2.85 -15.88 -2.16
CA GLU A 59 -4.11 -16.43 -1.65
C GLU A 59 -4.71 -15.54 -0.55
N GLY A 60 -3.97 -14.53 -0.11
CA GLY A 60 -4.37 -13.61 0.95
C GLY A 60 -4.04 -14.12 2.35
N VAL A 61 -3.28 -15.21 2.47
CA VAL A 61 -2.78 -15.67 3.78
C VAL A 61 -1.75 -14.66 4.27
N CYS A 62 -1.97 -14.15 5.48
CA CYS A 62 -1.04 -13.26 6.14
C CYS A 62 0.03 -14.07 6.86
N TRP A 63 1.28 -13.82 6.49
CA TRP A 63 2.45 -14.50 7.04
C TRP A 63 3.06 -13.70 8.20
N MET A 64 2.94 -12.38 8.15
CA MET A 64 3.54 -11.48 9.14
C MET A 64 2.76 -10.18 9.24
N ILE A 65 2.71 -9.63 10.46
CA ILE A 65 2.20 -8.30 10.76
C ILE A 65 3.14 -7.69 11.79
N GLU A 66 3.51 -6.44 11.60
CA GLU A 66 4.32 -5.70 12.57
C GLU A 66 3.92 -4.23 12.52
N GLY A 67 4.18 -3.51 13.61
CA GLY A 67 3.90 -2.09 13.67
C GLY A 67 4.41 -1.47 14.97
N GLY A 68 4.65 -0.17 14.91
CA GLY A 68 5.24 0.51 16.05
C GLY A 68 5.25 2.03 15.93
N PRO A 69 5.69 2.71 16.98
CA PRO A 69 5.91 4.14 16.93
C PRO A 69 7.09 4.47 16.00
N THR A 70 7.00 5.60 15.29
CA THR A 70 8.11 6.15 14.51
C THR A 70 8.14 7.67 14.63
N ASN A 71 9.28 8.26 14.29
CA ASN A 71 9.43 9.71 14.24
C ASN A 71 9.39 10.16 12.78
N ALA A 72 8.47 11.06 12.43
CA ALA A 72 8.43 11.66 11.10
C ALA A 72 8.24 13.18 11.20
N SER A 73 8.77 13.92 10.23
CA SER A 73 8.60 15.37 10.13
C SER A 73 7.32 15.75 9.35
N SER A 74 6.77 14.83 8.57
CA SER A 74 5.54 14.98 7.79
C SER A 74 4.90 13.61 7.54
N ALA A 75 3.65 13.60 7.10
CA ALA A 75 2.96 12.37 6.68
C ALA A 75 3.73 11.64 5.56
N LEU A 76 4.21 12.35 4.54
CA LEU A 76 4.98 11.73 3.46
C LEU A 76 6.29 11.06 3.94
N VAL A 77 6.91 11.60 4.98
CA VAL A 77 8.09 10.97 5.60
C VAL A 77 7.69 9.75 6.42
N ALA A 78 6.50 9.75 7.03
CA ALA A 78 5.98 8.60 7.75
C ALA A 78 5.66 7.45 6.78
N GLU A 79 5.02 7.71 5.65
CA GLU A 79 4.81 6.73 4.55
C GLU A 79 6.14 6.10 4.10
N ALA A 80 7.14 6.93 3.80
CA ALA A 80 8.44 6.46 3.36
C ALA A 80 9.15 5.61 4.42
N LYS A 81 8.95 5.94 5.70
CA LYS A 81 9.48 5.16 6.82
C LYS A 81 8.75 3.85 7.01
N ALA A 82 7.42 3.82 6.88
CA ALA A 82 6.66 2.57 6.95
C ALA A 82 7.14 1.57 5.90
N LEU A 83 7.39 2.04 4.67
CA LEU A 83 8.01 1.23 3.62
C LEU A 83 9.43 0.75 3.99
N TYR A 84 10.26 1.65 4.52
CA TYR A 84 11.63 1.32 4.92
C TYR A 84 11.68 0.23 6.01
N GLU A 85 10.89 0.38 7.08
CA GLU A 85 10.81 -0.60 8.17
C GLU A 85 10.34 -1.96 7.67
N ALA A 86 9.33 -1.99 6.79
CA ALA A 86 8.82 -3.23 6.24
C ALA A 86 9.87 -3.97 5.38
N ILE A 87 10.66 -3.24 4.58
CA ILE A 87 11.73 -3.84 3.78
C ILE A 87 12.85 -4.38 4.67
N LEU A 88 13.27 -3.63 5.69
CA LEU A 88 14.31 -4.09 6.62
C LEU A 88 13.89 -5.36 7.36
N PHE A 89 12.62 -5.44 7.75
CA PHE A 89 12.14 -6.59 8.52
C PHE A 89 12.03 -7.86 7.67
N VAL A 90 11.53 -7.74 6.43
CA VAL A 90 11.36 -8.88 5.52
C VAL A 90 12.69 -9.33 4.88
N ASN A 91 13.70 -8.46 4.83
CA ASN A 91 15.02 -8.76 4.31
C ASN A 91 16.14 -8.37 5.31
N PRO A 92 16.29 -9.15 6.41
CA PRO A 92 17.21 -8.84 7.50
C PRO A 92 18.69 -8.95 7.14
#